data_AF-A0A4W5K666-F1
#
_entry.id   AF-A0A4W5K666-F1
#
_cell.length_a   1.000
_cell.length_b   1.000
_cell.length_c   1.000
_cell.angle_alpha   90.00
_cell.angle_beta   90.00
_cell.angle_gamma   90.00
#
_symmetry.space_group_name_H-M   'P 1'
#
loop_
_entity.id
_entity.type
_entity.pdbx_description
1 polymer ?
#
loop_
_entity_poly.entity_id
_entity_poly.type
_entity_poly.pdbx_seq_one_letter_code
_entity_poly.pdbx_strand_id
1 'polypeptide(L)'
;MAGREGLVDTAVKTAETGYMQRRLVKSLEDLCSQYDLTVRSSTGDIIQFVYGGDGLDPAAMEGKDEPLEFNRVLDNIRVSHTLNLTHRETHASAHIILLDLTCRQSGNISRPTFQSARLQNVQMVK
;
A
#
# COMPACT_ATOMS: atom_id res chain seq x y z
N MET A 1 4.78 -31.12 -35.74
CA MET A 1 6.12 -30.95 -35.15
C MET A 1 6.14 -29.77 -34.16
N ALA A 2 5.35 -29.78 -33.07
CA ALA A 2 5.10 -28.55 -32.30
C ALA A 2 6.20 -28.12 -31.29
N GLY A 3 6.89 -29.08 -30.64
CA GLY A 3 7.72 -28.76 -29.47
C GLY A 3 9.03 -28.00 -29.74
N ARG A 4 9.58 -28.05 -30.96
CA ARG A 4 10.87 -27.41 -31.28
C ARG A 4 10.74 -25.90 -31.46
N GLU A 5 9.62 -25.43 -32.01
CA GLU A 5 9.42 -24.03 -32.37
C GLU A 5 9.42 -23.15 -31.11
N GLY A 6 8.70 -23.53 -30.05
CA GLY A 6 8.71 -22.79 -28.78
C GLY A 6 10.08 -22.70 -28.09
N LEU A 7 10.93 -23.73 -28.22
CA LEU A 7 12.30 -23.70 -27.67
C LEU A 7 13.20 -22.74 -28.44
N VAL A 8 13.09 -22.70 -29.78
CA VAL A 8 13.83 -21.76 -30.63
C VAL A 8 13.32 -20.33 -30.44
N ASP A 9 12.01 -20.13 -30.40
CA ASP A 9 11.34 -18.85 -30.17
C ASP A 9 11.76 -18.21 -28.84
N THR A 10 11.79 -19.00 -27.75
CA THR A 10 12.26 -18.55 -26.44
C THR A 10 13.73 -18.08 -26.48
N ALA A 11 14.59 -18.83 -27.17
CA ALA A 11 16.00 -18.48 -27.30
C ALA A 11 16.23 -17.21 -28.15
N VAL A 12 15.50 -17.06 -29.27
CA VAL A 12 15.60 -15.90 -30.17
C VAL A 12 15.07 -14.63 -29.49
N LYS A 13 13.87 -14.67 -28.91
CA LYS A 13 13.26 -13.53 -28.21
C LYS A 13 14.12 -13.00 -27.08
N THR A 14 14.88 -13.85 -26.41
CA THR A 14 15.82 -13.43 -25.35
C THR A 14 16.92 -12.51 -25.89
N ALA A 15 17.47 -12.80 -27.08
CA ALA A 15 18.47 -11.96 -27.72
C ALA A 15 17.89 -10.62 -28.22
N GLU A 16 16.71 -10.66 -28.84
CA GLU A 16 16.03 -9.48 -29.38
C GLU A 16 15.60 -8.50 -28.28
N THR A 17 14.89 -8.99 -27.25
CA THR A 17 14.42 -8.16 -26.13
C THR A 17 15.58 -7.58 -25.32
N GLY A 18 16.60 -8.38 -25.01
CA GLY A 18 17.79 -7.92 -24.28
C GLY A 18 18.59 -6.87 -25.04
N TYR A 19 18.71 -6.99 -26.38
CA TYR A 19 19.38 -5.98 -27.20
C TYR A 19 18.59 -4.67 -27.29
N MET A 20 17.26 -4.74 -27.42
CA MET A 20 16.40 -3.55 -27.37
C MET A 20 16.47 -2.85 -26.01
N GLN A 21 16.34 -3.61 -24.91
CA GLN A 21 16.45 -3.07 -23.55
C GLN A 21 17.79 -2.39 -23.33
N ARG A 22 18.92 -3.02 -23.70
CA ARG A 22 20.25 -2.43 -23.54
C ARG A 22 20.41 -1.12 -24.31
N ARG A 23 19.84 -1.01 -25.52
CA ARG A 23 19.86 0.24 -26.30
C ARG A 23 19.05 1.34 -25.61
N LEU A 24 17.85 1.04 -25.14
CA LEU A 24 17.00 2.01 -24.44
C LEU A 24 17.64 2.50 -23.14
N VAL A 25 18.17 1.59 -22.30
CA VAL A 25 18.86 1.97 -21.05
C VAL A 25 20.05 2.91 -21.33
N LYS A 26 20.90 2.56 -22.31
CA LYS A 26 22.09 3.37 -22.68
C LYS A 26 21.74 4.75 -23.27
N SER A 27 20.49 4.95 -23.69
CA SER A 27 19.97 6.24 -24.19
C SER A 27 19.18 7.04 -23.14
N LEU A 28 18.86 6.45 -21.99
CA LEU A 28 18.01 7.06 -20.95
C LEU A 28 18.70 7.20 -19.59
N GLU A 29 19.89 6.60 -19.39
CA GLU A 29 20.65 6.66 -18.14
C GLU A 29 21.11 8.08 -17.72
N ASP A 30 21.26 8.99 -18.68
CA ASP A 30 21.64 10.40 -18.46
C ASP A 30 20.46 11.28 -17.98
N LEU A 31 19.23 10.75 -17.96
CA LEU A 31 18.04 11.56 -17.68
C LEU A 31 17.74 11.62 -16.18
N CYS A 32 17.65 12.85 -15.66
CA CYS A 32 17.39 13.11 -14.25
C CYS A 32 16.22 14.09 -14.07
N SER A 33 15.41 13.83 -13.04
CA SER A 33 14.41 14.80 -12.56
C SER A 33 15.11 15.82 -11.66
N GLN A 34 14.84 17.10 -11.89
CA GLN A 34 15.47 18.22 -11.21
C GLN A 34 14.53 18.85 -10.16
N TYR A 35 15.06 19.66 -9.25
CA TYR A 35 14.30 20.30 -8.17
C TYR A 35 13.20 21.26 -8.65
N ASP A 36 13.19 21.64 -9.93
CA ASP A 36 12.16 22.44 -10.60
C ASP A 36 11.08 21.59 -11.30
N LEU A 37 11.04 20.28 -11.03
CA LEU A 37 10.16 19.27 -11.63
C LEU A 37 10.41 18.99 -13.12
N THR A 38 11.44 19.60 -13.73
CA THR A 38 11.83 19.33 -15.12
C THR A 38 12.65 18.04 -15.23
N VAL A 39 12.52 17.33 -16.35
CA VAL A 39 13.41 16.22 -16.71
C VAL A 39 14.47 16.73 -17.68
N ARG A 40 15.74 16.62 -17.29
CA ARG A 40 16.88 17.14 -18.05
C ARG A 40 17.90 16.07 -18.40
N SER A 41 18.57 16.30 -19.53
CA SER A 41 19.77 15.60 -19.97
C SER A 41 21.00 16.06 -19.17
N SER A 42 22.06 15.25 -19.17
CA SER A 42 23.39 15.61 -18.65
C SER A 42 23.99 16.87 -19.29
N THR A 43 23.59 17.17 -20.53
CA THR A 43 23.94 18.40 -21.28
C THR A 43 23.21 19.66 -20.79
N GLY A 44 22.19 19.52 -19.94
CA GLY A 44 21.33 20.61 -19.48
C GLY A 44 20.06 20.83 -20.31
N ASP A 45 19.92 20.13 -21.45
CA ASP A 45 18.73 20.19 -22.31
C ASP A 45 17.48 19.67 -21.57
N ILE A 46 16.36 20.40 -21.70
CA ILE A 46 15.07 20.03 -21.10
C ILE A 46 14.33 19.10 -22.06
N ILE A 47 13.98 17.89 -21.59
CA ILE A 47 13.21 16.90 -22.36
C ILE A 47 11.72 16.93 -21.96
N GLN A 48 11.42 17.18 -20.68
CA GLN A 48 10.05 17.36 -20.20
C GLN A 48 10.00 18.53 -19.21
N PHE A 49 9.00 19.40 -19.36
CA PHE A 49 8.77 20.52 -18.42
C PHE A 49 8.21 20.06 -17.07
N VAL A 50 7.44 18.97 -17.07
CA VAL A 50 6.97 18.27 -15.87
C VAL A 50 7.08 16.77 -16.14
N TYR A 51 7.70 16.02 -15.22
CA TYR A 51 7.81 14.55 -15.32
C TYR A 51 6.43 13.90 -15.53
N GLY A 52 6.25 13.20 -16.65
CA GLY A 52 5.01 12.49 -16.96
C GLY A 52 3.76 13.37 -17.11
N GLY A 53 3.89 14.69 -17.18
CA GLY A 53 2.77 15.65 -17.19
C GLY A 53 2.30 16.03 -15.78
N ASP A 54 2.06 15.06 -14.91
CA ASP A 54 1.48 15.28 -13.56
C ASP A 54 2.52 15.39 -12.43
N GLY A 55 3.79 15.03 -12.67
CA GLY A 55 4.87 15.07 -11.69
C GLY A 55 4.88 13.92 -10.67
N LEU A 56 4.04 12.90 -10.87
CA LEU A 56 3.82 11.78 -9.95
C LEU A 56 4.66 10.54 -10.33
N ASP A 57 5.14 9.81 -9.33
CA ASP A 57 5.87 8.55 -9.50
C ASP A 57 4.90 7.38 -9.78
N PRO A 58 5.03 6.64 -10.90
CA PRO A 58 4.20 5.46 -11.17
C PRO A 58 4.34 4.35 -10.11
N ALA A 59 5.44 4.29 -9.35
CA ALA A 59 5.60 3.33 -8.25
C ALA A 59 4.82 3.72 -6.97
N ALA A 60 4.32 4.95 -6.88
CA ALA A 60 3.53 5.46 -5.76
C ALA A 60 2.01 5.43 -6.01
N MET A 61 1.56 5.00 -7.19
CA MET A 61 0.14 4.96 -7.56
C MET A 61 -0.61 3.84 -6.82
N GLU A 62 -1.76 4.16 -6.20
CA GLU A 62 -2.62 3.16 -5.57
C GLU A 62 -3.49 2.38 -6.56
N GLY A 63 -3.93 3.06 -7.63
CA GLY A 63 -4.85 2.54 -8.63
C GLY A 63 -4.17 2.23 -9.96
N LYS A 64 -4.97 1.97 -11.00
CA LYS A 64 -4.47 1.85 -12.37
C LYS A 64 -4.33 3.23 -12.99
N ASP A 65 -3.10 3.72 -13.10
CA ASP A 65 -2.77 5.04 -13.67
C ASP A 65 -3.37 6.24 -12.88
N GLU A 66 -3.92 5.99 -11.68
CA GLU A 66 -4.47 7.00 -10.76
C GLU A 66 -3.78 6.93 -9.38
N PRO A 67 -3.53 8.08 -8.71
CA PRO A 67 -2.76 8.10 -7.46
C PRO A 67 -3.50 7.58 -6.24
N LEU A 68 -4.83 7.66 -6.18
CA LEU A 68 -5.62 7.45 -4.95
C LEU A 68 -6.93 6.70 -5.22
N GLU A 69 -7.07 5.52 -4.63
CA GLU A 69 -8.32 4.75 -4.68
C GLU A 69 -9.32 5.29 -3.65
N PHE A 70 -10.11 6.31 -4.02
CA PHE A 70 -10.99 7.05 -3.10
C PHE A 70 -11.89 6.16 -2.23
N ASN A 71 -12.42 5.06 -2.78
CA ASN A 71 -13.24 4.11 -2.01
C ASN A 71 -12.47 3.49 -0.84
N ARG A 72 -11.23 3.04 -1.12
CA ARG A 72 -10.30 2.43 -0.16
C ARG A 72 -9.92 3.41 0.95
N VAL A 73 -9.66 4.67 0.58
CA VAL A 73 -9.32 5.76 1.51
C VAL A 73 -10.52 6.11 2.40
N LEU A 74 -11.73 6.23 1.84
CA LEU A 74 -12.95 6.53 2.60
C LEU A 74 -13.29 5.44 3.62
N ASP A 75 -13.14 4.16 3.28
CA ASP A 75 -13.40 3.07 4.23
C ASP A 75 -12.35 2.99 5.34
N ASN A 76 -11.07 3.26 5.04
CA ASN A 76 -10.03 3.40 6.06
C ASN A 76 -10.35 4.56 7.04
N ILE A 77 -10.83 5.69 6.53
CA ILE A 77 -11.26 6.84 7.35
C ILE A 77 -12.47 6.46 8.23
N ARG A 78 -13.47 5.74 7.70
CA ARG A 78 -14.66 5.27 8.46
C ARG A 78 -14.28 4.35 9.62
N VAL A 79 -13.37 3.40 9.39
CA VAL A 79 -12.85 2.50 10.45
C VAL A 79 -12.02 3.30 11.46
N SER A 80 -11.12 4.18 11.01
CA SER A 80 -10.28 5.00 11.88
C SER A 80 -11.12 5.93 12.78
N HIS A 81 -12.19 6.52 12.25
CA HIS A 81 -13.07 7.41 13.02
C HIS A 81 -13.88 6.67 14.09
N THR A 82 -14.42 5.48 13.77
CA THR A 82 -15.20 4.68 14.74
C THR A 82 -14.36 4.15 15.90
N LEU A 83 -13.10 3.76 15.63
CA LEU A 83 -12.13 3.38 16.68
C LEU A 83 -11.74 4.56 17.59
N ASN A 84 -11.63 5.78 17.04
CA ASN A 84 -11.31 6.98 17.84
C ASN A 84 -12.46 7.43 18.76
N LEU A 85 -13.72 7.20 18.36
CA LEU A 85 -14.88 7.48 19.22
C LEU A 85 -14.90 6.54 20.43
N THR A 86 -14.83 5.23 20.20
CA THR A 86 -14.83 4.24 21.29
C THR A 86 -13.64 4.43 22.25
N HIS A 87 -12.46 4.81 21.76
CA HIS A 87 -11.30 5.10 22.62
C HIS A 87 -11.43 6.41 23.44
N ARG A 88 -12.27 7.36 23.03
CA ARG A 88 -12.62 8.52 23.89
C ARG A 88 -13.65 8.14 24.93
N GLU A 89 -14.63 7.31 24.55
CA GLU A 89 -15.65 6.81 25.46
C GLU A 89 -15.07 5.86 26.52
N THR A 90 -14.05 5.04 26.23
CA THR A 90 -13.40 4.16 27.21
C THR A 90 -12.70 4.91 28.35
N HIS A 91 -12.10 6.07 28.08
CA HIS A 91 -11.48 6.89 29.14
C HIS A 91 -12.50 7.53 30.09
N ALA A 92 -13.73 7.81 29.62
CA ALA A 92 -14.84 8.22 30.47
C ALA A 92 -15.59 7.03 31.11
N SER A 93 -15.58 5.87 30.44
CA SER A 93 -16.49 4.74 30.70
C SER A 93 -15.78 3.46 31.13
N ALA A 94 -14.56 3.55 31.69
CA ALA A 94 -13.86 2.44 32.34
C ALA A 94 -14.67 1.76 33.48
N HIS A 95 -15.81 2.35 33.86
CA HIS A 95 -16.77 1.83 34.83
C HIS A 95 -17.96 1.06 34.22
N ILE A 96 -18.05 0.94 32.88
CA ILE A 96 -19.24 0.40 32.17
C ILE A 96 -18.91 -0.76 31.21
N ILE A 97 -17.69 -0.85 30.65
CA ILE A 97 -17.33 -1.83 29.62
C ILE A 97 -17.02 -3.22 30.22
N LEU A 98 -17.96 -3.75 31.01
CA LEU A 98 -18.05 -5.15 31.44
C LEU A 98 -19.18 -5.89 30.69
N LEU A 99 -19.61 -5.36 29.53
CA LEU A 99 -20.84 -5.81 28.84
C LEU A 99 -20.71 -6.07 27.33
N ASP A 100 -19.78 -5.45 26.59
CA ASP A 100 -19.65 -5.72 25.13
C ASP A 100 -18.73 -6.90 24.81
N LEU A 101 -17.88 -7.28 25.75
CA LEU A 101 -17.25 -8.61 25.78
C LEU A 101 -18.25 -9.70 26.26
N THR A 102 -19.55 -9.58 25.86
CA THR A 102 -20.61 -10.64 25.85
C THR A 102 -20.23 -11.86 24.78
N CYS A 103 -20.66 -12.52 22.64
CA CYS A 103 -21.56 -12.59 21.40
C CYS A 103 -20.82 -13.51 20.43
N ARG A 104 -19.52 -13.26 20.28
CA ARG A 104 -18.52 -14.05 19.54
C ARG A 104 -18.42 -15.55 19.92
N GLN A 105 -19.33 -16.10 20.73
CA GLN A 105 -19.46 -17.53 21.01
C GLN A 105 -20.90 -18.07 20.90
N SER A 106 -21.92 -17.22 20.77
CA SER A 106 -23.28 -17.63 20.37
C SER A 106 -23.38 -17.57 18.84
N GLY A 107 -23.44 -18.74 18.19
CA GLY A 107 -23.48 -18.90 16.72
C GLY A 107 -24.76 -18.42 16.01
N ASN A 108 -25.48 -17.45 16.60
CA ASN A 108 -26.59 -16.70 16.02
C ASN A 108 -26.63 -15.33 16.72
N ILE A 109 -26.90 -14.27 15.96
CA ILE A 109 -26.72 -12.84 16.32
C ILE A 109 -27.25 -12.51 17.74
N SER A 110 -26.37 -12.57 18.75
CA SER A 110 -26.71 -12.28 20.16
C SER A 110 -25.45 -12.14 21.02
N ARG A 111 -25.37 -11.04 21.81
CA ARG A 111 -24.41 -10.62 22.89
C ARG A 111 -23.62 -11.77 23.58
N PRO A 112 -22.30 -11.70 23.90
CA PRO A 112 -21.53 -13.64 24.39
C PRO A 112 -21.93 -13.80 25.90
N THR A 113 -21.04 -14.18 26.83
CA THR A 113 -21.10 -13.60 28.20
C THR A 113 -19.75 -13.11 28.74
N PHE A 114 -19.71 -11.86 29.25
CA PHE A 114 -18.54 -11.30 29.95
C PHE A 114 -18.54 -11.84 31.38
N GLN A 115 -17.70 -12.83 31.68
CA GLN A 115 -17.61 -13.33 33.05
C GLN A 115 -16.18 -13.70 33.49
N SER A 116 -15.76 -13.06 34.59
CA SER A 116 -14.63 -13.42 35.45
C SER A 116 -13.20 -13.43 34.86
N ALA A 117 -12.56 -12.25 34.91
CA ALA A 117 -11.11 -12.15 35.14
C ALA A 117 -10.82 -10.97 36.09
N ARG A 118 -10.84 -11.22 37.41
CA ARG A 118 -10.46 -10.25 38.44
C ARG A 118 -9.35 -10.86 39.29
N LEU A 119 -8.30 -10.07 39.57
CA LEU A 119 -7.05 -10.48 40.23
C LEU A 119 -6.18 -11.36 39.29
N GLN A 120 -4.84 -11.32 39.36
CA GLN A 120 -3.98 -10.80 40.43
C GLN A 120 -3.01 -9.70 39.96
N ASN A 121 -2.63 -8.84 40.91
CA ASN A 121 -1.65 -7.77 40.73
C ASN A 121 -0.45 -8.03 41.66
N VAL A 122 0.51 -8.85 41.22
CA VAL A 122 1.86 -9.03 41.81
C VAL A 122 2.76 -9.74 40.77
N GLN A 123 4.06 -9.47 40.63
CA GLN A 123 4.93 -8.58 41.41
C GLN A 123 5.67 -7.55 40.55
N MET A 124 5.82 -6.35 41.13
CA MET A 124 6.98 -5.49 40.92
C MET A 124 8.23 -6.16 41.52
N VAL A 125 9.28 -6.38 40.73
CA VAL A 125 10.67 -6.57 41.22
C VAL A 125 11.62 -5.85 40.25
N LYS A 126 12.81 -5.47 40.74
CA LYS A 126 13.93 -4.95 39.94
C LYS A 126 14.74 -6.06 39.30
#